data_AF-A0A9E4FZV8-F1
#
_entry.id   AF-A0A9E4FZV8-F1
#
_cell.length_a   1.000
_cell.length_b   1.000
_cell.length_c   1.000
_cell.angle_alpha   90.00
_cell.angle_beta   90.00
_cell.angle_gamma   90.00
#
_symmetry.space_group_name_H-M   'P 1'
#
loop_
_entity.id
_entity.type
_entity.pdbx_description
1 polymer ?
#
loop_
_entity_poly.entity_id
_entity_poly.type
_entity_poly.pdbx_seq_one_letter_code
_entity_poly.pdbx_strand_id
1 'polypeptide(L)'
;YISPSSPATDHWKTDFNIFWRNFRATYQELSRSENRNLSLLVSGISSKWFSVPSIEGIENAALAFIPDEYLSPLPRDATAAMIRRLARASGLIFDSQARDKIAGVAADMPYWVRKACSYIHRNIEIDISERPYTPNENELIILLRQFVEYEGATLARFALGHLFSVYPELEPVALKCSEGEGDTCARIHFNDRR
;
A
#
# COMPACT_ATOMS: atom_id res chain seq x y z
N TYR A 1 7.08 12.48 8.81
CA TYR A 1 6.48 12.81 7.51
C TYR A 1 7.22 14.01 6.96
N ILE A 2 7.74 13.93 5.73
CA ILE A 2 8.47 15.04 5.07
C ILE A 2 7.65 15.53 3.86
N SER A 3 6.40 15.92 4.09
CA SER A 3 5.46 16.28 3.03
C SER A 3 4.60 17.48 3.43
N PRO A 4 4.24 18.38 2.49
CA PRO A 4 3.33 19.50 2.75
C PRO A 4 1.98 19.09 3.34
N SER A 5 1.48 17.89 3.00
CA SER A 5 0.26 17.32 3.56
C SER A 5 0.47 16.53 4.86
N SER A 6 1.57 16.72 5.57
CA SER A 6 1.84 16.04 6.85
C SER A 6 0.73 16.36 7.86
N PRO A 7 -0.01 15.37 8.38
CA PRO A 7 -1.02 15.62 9.41
C PRO A 7 -0.38 15.86 10.79
N ALA A 8 0.91 15.55 10.94
CA ALA A 8 1.61 15.65 12.21
C ALA A 8 2.25 17.02 12.45
N THR A 9 2.63 17.73 11.38
CA THR A 9 3.40 18.97 11.46
C THR A 9 3.17 19.89 10.27
N ASP A 10 2.79 21.14 10.53
CA ASP A 10 2.47 22.13 9.49
C ASP A 10 3.69 22.75 8.80
N HIS A 11 4.87 22.75 9.44
CA HIS A 11 6.06 23.42 8.92
C HIS A 11 6.52 22.88 7.55
N TRP A 12 6.15 21.65 7.18
CA TRP A 12 6.49 21.09 5.87
C TRP A 12 5.81 21.78 4.70
N LYS A 13 4.78 22.60 4.92
CA LYS A 13 4.22 23.46 3.86
C LYS A 13 5.26 24.46 3.34
N THR A 14 6.13 24.98 4.21
CA THR A 14 7.20 25.92 3.85
C THR A 14 8.54 25.21 3.68
N ASP A 15 8.86 24.29 4.58
CA ASP A 15 10.21 23.75 4.70
C ASP A 15 10.52 22.68 3.66
N PHE A 16 9.49 22.06 3.05
CA PHE A 16 9.69 21.03 2.04
C PHE A 16 10.53 21.53 0.88
N ASN A 17 10.18 22.70 0.33
CA ASN A 17 10.91 23.28 -0.81
C ASN A 17 12.32 23.75 -0.42
N ILE A 18 12.49 24.27 0.80
CA ILE A 18 13.81 24.68 1.32
C ILE A 18 14.71 23.45 1.48
N PHE A 19 14.20 22.40 2.11
CA PHE A 19 14.89 21.15 2.35
C PHE A 19 15.35 20.52 1.03
N TRP A 20 14.43 20.29 0.09
CA TRP A 20 14.74 19.59 -1.16
C TRP A 20 15.67 20.38 -2.07
N ARG A 21 15.59 21.72 -2.05
CA ARG A 21 16.53 22.58 -2.78
C ARG A 21 17.95 22.45 -2.23
N ASN A 22 18.11 22.53 -0.91
CA ASN A 22 19.42 22.39 -0.25
C ASN A 22 19.98 20.97 -0.42
N PHE A 23 19.11 19.97 -0.32
CA PHE A 23 19.48 18.58 -0.54
C PHE A 23 19.92 18.34 -1.98
N ARG A 24 19.17 18.83 -2.97
CA ARG A 24 19.52 18.71 -4.40
C ARG A 24 20.88 19.36 -4.69
N ALA A 25 21.14 20.55 -4.16
CA ALA A 25 22.44 21.22 -4.32
C ALA A 25 23.57 20.36 -3.73
N THR A 26 23.41 19.89 -2.50
CA THR A 26 24.39 19.01 -1.84
C THR A 26 24.62 17.71 -2.61
N TYR A 27 23.54 17.07 -3.06
CA TYR A 27 23.60 15.83 -3.82
C TYR A 27 24.34 16.02 -5.15
N GLN A 28 24.10 17.12 -5.86
CA GLN A 28 24.78 17.45 -7.12
C GLN A 28 26.27 17.70 -6.90
N GLU A 29 26.66 18.43 -5.85
CA GLU A 29 28.07 18.64 -5.51
C GLU A 29 28.77 17.31 -5.18
N LEU A 30 28.15 16.46 -4.36
CA LEU A 30 28.69 15.15 -4.02
C LEU A 30 28.78 14.21 -5.23
N SER A 31 27.83 14.29 -6.16
CA SER A 31 27.80 13.47 -7.38
C SER A 31 28.94 13.80 -8.35
N ARG A 32 29.48 15.03 -8.29
CA ARG A 32 30.64 15.49 -9.07
C ARG A 32 31.97 15.09 -8.44
N SER A 33 31.99 14.84 -7.13
CA SER A 33 33.18 14.36 -6.44
C SER A 33 33.52 12.94 -6.87
N GLU A 34 34.81 12.60 -6.92
CA GLU A 34 35.28 11.26 -7.29
C GLU A 34 34.75 10.17 -6.33
N ASN A 35 34.35 10.58 -5.12
CA ASN A 35 33.80 9.72 -4.08
C ASN A 35 32.29 9.93 -3.93
N ARG A 36 31.50 9.27 -4.78
CA ARG A 36 30.03 9.23 -4.72
C ARG A 36 29.54 8.49 -3.47
N ASN A 37 29.54 9.17 -2.33
CA ASN A 37 29.33 8.56 -1.02
C ASN A 37 27.91 8.76 -0.44
N LEU A 38 26.96 9.30 -1.21
CA LEU A 38 25.60 9.56 -0.72
C LEU A 38 24.55 8.77 -1.51
N SER A 39 23.78 7.96 -0.79
CA SER A 39 22.58 7.31 -1.29
C SER A 39 21.40 7.69 -0.39
N LEU A 40 20.25 7.96 -1.00
CA LEU A 40 19.02 8.33 -0.30
C LEU A 40 17.90 7.40 -0.75
N LEU A 41 17.17 6.84 0.23
CA LEU A 41 15.91 6.14 0.00
C LEU A 41 14.79 6.96 0.64
N VAL A 42 13.79 7.32 -0.16
CA VAL A 42 12.56 7.95 0.32
C VAL A 42 11.42 6.97 0.15
N SER A 43 10.79 6.61 1.27
CA SER A 43 9.62 5.74 1.30
C SER A 43 8.42 6.50 1.85
N GLY A 44 7.24 6.25 1.27
CA GLY A 44 6.00 6.87 1.70
C GLY A 44 4.79 6.21 1.06
N ILE A 45 3.61 6.73 1.40
CA ILE A 45 2.33 6.24 0.90
C ILE A 45 1.91 6.95 -0.39
N SER A 46 2.41 8.18 -0.62
CA SER A 46 2.14 8.96 -1.84
C SER A 46 3.39 9.69 -2.33
N SER A 47 3.60 9.69 -3.65
CA SER A 47 4.65 10.46 -4.32
C SER A 47 4.19 11.82 -4.85
N LYS A 48 2.93 12.25 -4.60
CA LYS A 48 2.34 13.50 -5.13
C LYS A 48 3.29 14.70 -5.07
N TRP A 49 3.93 14.91 -3.92
CA TRP A 49 4.79 16.07 -3.69
C TRP A 49 6.13 16.03 -4.41
N PHE A 50 6.45 14.93 -5.09
CA PHE A 50 7.62 14.78 -5.97
C PHE A 50 7.26 14.88 -7.46
N SER A 51 5.97 14.93 -7.80
CA SER A 51 5.48 14.99 -9.19
C SER A 51 4.75 16.29 -9.54
N VAL A 52 4.25 17.04 -8.55
CA VAL A 52 3.61 18.34 -8.81
C VAL A 52 4.63 19.43 -9.18
N PRO A 53 4.33 20.32 -10.16
CA PRO A 53 5.28 21.32 -10.62
C PRO A 53 5.53 22.46 -9.61
N SER A 54 4.54 22.74 -8.77
CA SER A 54 4.60 23.82 -7.79
C SER A 54 3.87 23.46 -6.50
N ILE A 55 4.34 24.04 -5.39
CA ILE A 55 3.73 23.95 -4.06
C ILE A 55 3.49 25.39 -3.60
N GLU A 56 2.25 25.76 -3.30
CA GLU A 56 1.87 27.13 -2.90
C GLU A 56 2.37 28.21 -3.89
N GLY A 57 2.31 27.93 -5.20
CA GLY A 57 2.76 28.83 -6.26
C GLY A 57 4.28 28.95 -6.42
N ILE A 58 5.07 28.25 -5.60
CA ILE A 58 6.53 28.18 -5.69
C ILE A 58 6.93 26.92 -6.44
N GLU A 59 7.89 27.03 -7.36
CA GLU A 59 8.46 25.88 -8.09
C GLU A 59 8.91 24.78 -7.11
N ASN A 60 8.54 23.54 -7.43
CA ASN A 60 8.82 22.40 -6.58
C ASN A 60 10.26 21.92 -6.74
N ALA A 61 11.10 22.16 -5.74
CA ALA A 61 12.50 21.75 -5.75
C ALA A 61 12.70 20.22 -5.73
N ALA A 62 11.67 19.47 -5.33
CA ALA A 62 11.67 18.01 -5.32
C ALA A 62 11.19 17.40 -6.65
N LEU A 63 10.65 18.20 -7.58
CA LEU A 63 10.08 17.73 -8.83
C LEU A 63 11.08 16.88 -9.61
N ALA A 64 10.68 15.64 -9.89
CA ALA A 64 11.47 14.66 -10.64
C ALA A 64 12.89 14.43 -10.09
N PHE A 65 13.14 14.78 -8.82
CA PHE A 65 14.44 14.55 -8.19
C PHE A 65 14.58 13.10 -7.73
N ILE A 66 13.47 12.52 -7.28
CA ILE A 66 13.38 11.15 -6.78
C ILE A 66 12.53 10.36 -7.76
N PRO A 67 13.07 9.31 -8.39
CA PRO A 67 12.26 8.44 -9.23
C PRO A 67 11.18 7.78 -8.37
N ASP A 68 9.96 7.70 -8.90
CA ASP A 68 8.85 7.06 -8.23
C ASP A 68 8.78 5.58 -8.62
N GLU A 69 8.87 4.71 -7.62
CA GLU A 69 8.65 3.28 -7.79
C GLU A 69 7.56 2.82 -6.80
N TYR A 70 6.45 2.33 -7.35
CA TYR A 70 5.36 1.80 -6.55
C TYR A 70 5.54 0.30 -6.30
N LEU A 71 5.37 -0.10 -5.05
CA LEU A 71 5.33 -1.51 -4.70
C LEU A 71 4.04 -2.13 -5.24
N SER A 72 4.21 -3.15 -6.08
CA SER A 72 3.09 -3.98 -6.54
C SER A 72 2.71 -5.02 -5.49
N PRO A 73 1.48 -5.58 -5.56
CA PRO A 73 1.17 -6.82 -4.86
C PRO A 73 2.22 -7.90 -5.14
N LEU A 74 2.37 -8.85 -4.21
CA LEU A 74 3.31 -9.94 -4.44
C LEU A 74 2.83 -10.84 -5.58
N PRO A 75 3.77 -11.47 -6.32
CA PRO A 75 3.41 -12.59 -7.19
C PRO A 75 2.66 -13.66 -6.38
N ARG A 76 1.64 -14.27 -6.99
CA ARG A 76 0.76 -15.24 -6.33
C ARG A 76 1.52 -16.34 -5.59
N ASP A 77 2.59 -16.87 -6.17
CA ASP A 77 3.43 -17.90 -5.55
C ASP A 77 4.17 -17.40 -4.30
N ALA A 78 4.63 -16.15 -4.31
CA ALA A 78 5.26 -15.51 -3.17
C ALA A 78 4.24 -15.26 -2.05
N THR A 79 3.00 -14.86 -2.40
CA THR A 79 1.88 -14.76 -1.45
C THR A 79 1.56 -16.11 -0.82
N ALA A 80 1.43 -17.17 -1.63
CA ALA A 80 1.17 -18.52 -1.13
C ALA A 80 2.28 -19.02 -0.22
N ALA A 81 3.55 -18.73 -0.54
CA ALA A 81 4.69 -19.04 0.32
C ALA A 81 4.63 -18.27 1.66
N MET A 82 4.25 -16.99 1.63
CA MET A 82 4.04 -16.19 2.83
C MET A 82 2.94 -16.77 3.71
N ILE A 83 1.78 -17.09 3.14
CA ILE A 83 0.64 -17.69 3.87
C ILE A 83 1.08 -19.01 4.51
N ARG A 84 1.77 -19.88 3.77
CA ARG A 84 2.29 -21.15 4.29
C ARG A 84 3.22 -20.93 5.49
N ARG A 85 4.11 -19.94 5.42
CA ARG A 85 5.05 -19.60 6.51
C ARG A 85 4.30 -19.08 7.74
N LEU A 86 3.33 -18.18 7.56
CA LEU A 86 2.51 -17.64 8.64
C LEU A 86 1.68 -18.72 9.32
N ALA A 87 1.05 -19.60 8.54
CA ALA A 87 0.24 -20.71 9.05
C ALA A 87 1.07 -21.67 9.91
N ARG A 88 2.24 -22.08 9.41
CA ARG A 88 3.15 -22.96 10.17
C ARG A 88 3.58 -22.34 11.49
N ALA A 89 3.88 -21.04 11.49
CA ALA A 89 4.26 -20.32 12.71
C ALA A 89 3.11 -20.22 13.73
N SER A 90 1.85 -20.33 13.29
CA SER A 90 0.66 -20.28 14.15
C SER A 90 0.00 -21.64 14.40
N GLY A 91 0.67 -22.75 14.05
CA GLY A 91 0.12 -24.10 14.21
C GLY A 91 -1.11 -24.36 13.35
N LEU A 92 -1.17 -23.77 12.15
CA LEU A 92 -2.18 -23.99 11.13
C LEU A 92 -1.55 -24.60 9.87
N ILE A 93 -2.35 -25.35 9.14
CA ILE A 93 -2.00 -25.91 7.83
C ILE A 93 -3.08 -25.46 6.85
N PHE A 94 -2.65 -24.82 5.76
CA PHE A 94 -3.51 -24.48 4.63
C PHE A 94 -3.01 -25.23 3.41
N ASP A 95 -3.90 -25.95 2.73
CA ASP A 95 -3.61 -26.57 1.44
C ASP A 95 -3.46 -25.52 0.32
N SER A 96 -3.27 -25.94 -0.94
CA SER A 96 -3.12 -24.99 -2.06
C SER A 96 -4.36 -24.13 -2.26
N GLN A 97 -5.54 -24.73 -2.24
CA GLN A 97 -6.79 -24.04 -2.51
C GLN A 97 -7.12 -23.01 -1.42
N ALA A 98 -6.89 -23.36 -0.16
CA ALA A 98 -7.02 -22.46 0.98
C ALA A 98 -6.08 -21.25 0.86
N ARG A 99 -4.82 -21.48 0.50
CA ARG A 99 -3.85 -20.40 0.29
C ARG A 99 -4.27 -19.48 -0.86
N ASP A 100 -4.78 -20.02 -1.95
CA ASP A 100 -5.26 -19.22 -3.09
C ASP A 100 -6.49 -18.38 -2.73
N LYS A 101 -7.41 -18.90 -1.92
CA LYS A 101 -8.56 -18.13 -1.42
C LYS A 101 -8.12 -16.99 -0.50
N ILE A 102 -7.23 -17.26 0.45
CA ILE A 102 -6.68 -16.22 1.34
C ILE A 102 -5.97 -15.14 0.51
N ALA A 103 -5.13 -15.55 -0.45
CA ALA A 103 -4.42 -14.64 -1.33
C ALA A 103 -5.37 -13.79 -2.18
N GLY A 104 -6.44 -14.39 -2.72
CA GLY A 104 -7.47 -13.70 -3.50
C GLY A 104 -8.23 -12.65 -2.69
N VAL A 105 -8.71 -13.01 -1.48
CA VAL A 105 -9.41 -12.07 -0.58
C VAL A 105 -8.51 -10.89 -0.20
N ALA A 106 -7.21 -11.14 -0.01
CA ALA A 106 -6.25 -10.11 0.35
C ALA A 106 -5.61 -9.40 -0.85
N ALA A 107 -6.05 -9.69 -2.08
CA ALA A 107 -5.52 -9.15 -3.34
C ALA A 107 -3.97 -9.23 -3.44
N ASP A 108 -3.38 -10.31 -2.93
CA ASP A 108 -1.92 -10.51 -2.86
C ASP A 108 -1.15 -9.41 -2.10
N MET A 109 -1.84 -8.55 -1.34
CA MET A 109 -1.23 -7.46 -0.59
C MET A 109 -0.64 -8.00 0.73
N PRO A 110 0.68 -7.89 0.96
CA PRO A 110 1.34 -8.49 2.13
C PRO A 110 0.72 -8.10 3.48
N TYR A 111 0.31 -6.84 3.62
CA TYR A 111 -0.32 -6.37 4.84
C TYR A 111 -1.69 -7.03 5.07
N TRP A 112 -2.52 -7.14 4.02
CA TRP A 112 -3.86 -7.68 4.10
C TRP A 112 -3.81 -9.20 4.31
N VAL A 113 -2.87 -9.88 3.66
CA VAL A 113 -2.58 -11.31 3.85
C VAL A 113 -2.26 -11.61 5.30
N ARG A 114 -1.38 -10.81 5.92
CA ARG A 114 -1.03 -10.96 7.35
C ARG A 114 -2.25 -10.73 8.25
N LYS A 115 -3.07 -9.72 7.96
CA LYS A 115 -4.29 -9.43 8.72
C LYS A 115 -5.32 -10.56 8.60
N ALA A 116 -5.54 -11.09 7.39
CA ALA A 116 -6.42 -12.23 7.15
C ALA A 116 -5.94 -13.48 7.90
N CYS A 117 -4.65 -13.84 7.79
CA CYS A 117 -4.08 -14.98 8.51
C CYS A 117 -4.18 -14.82 10.04
N SER A 118 -3.94 -13.60 10.54
CA SER A 118 -4.09 -13.29 11.97
C SER A 118 -5.55 -13.33 12.42
N TYR A 119 -6.50 -12.95 11.57
CA TYR A 119 -7.92 -13.08 11.85
C TYR A 119 -8.33 -14.54 11.96
N ILE A 120 -7.98 -15.35 10.95
CA ILE A 120 -8.25 -16.80 10.94
C ILE A 120 -7.67 -17.45 12.19
N HIS A 121 -6.40 -17.20 12.51
CA HIS A 121 -5.76 -17.80 13.69
C HIS A 121 -6.46 -17.47 15.01
N ARG A 122 -6.95 -16.23 15.19
CA ARG A 122 -7.62 -15.81 16.43
C ARG A 122 -9.04 -16.34 16.59
N ASN A 123 -9.70 -16.68 15.49
CA ASN A 123 -11.11 -17.10 15.49
C ASN A 123 -11.29 -18.61 15.24
N ILE A 124 -10.20 -19.37 15.11
CA ILE A 124 -10.24 -20.82 15.19
C ILE A 124 -10.19 -21.21 16.67
N GLU A 125 -11.32 -21.67 17.18
CA GLU A 125 -11.48 -22.16 18.55
C GLU A 125 -11.16 -23.66 18.61
N ILE A 126 -9.87 -23.98 18.72
CA ILE A 126 -9.38 -25.35 18.90
C ILE A 126 -8.49 -25.43 20.14
N ASP A 127 -8.43 -26.60 20.74
CA ASP A 127 -7.45 -26.88 21.79
C ASP A 127 -6.03 -26.83 21.20
N ILE A 128 -5.07 -26.38 22.01
CA ILE A 128 -3.64 -26.39 21.69
C ILE A 128 -3.19 -27.82 21.35
N SER A 129 -3.78 -28.83 21.99
CA SER A 129 -3.49 -30.24 21.73
C SER A 129 -3.84 -30.70 20.30
N GLU A 130 -4.72 -29.97 19.61
CA GLU A 130 -5.17 -30.27 18.24
C GLU A 130 -4.36 -29.54 17.16
N ARG A 131 -3.34 -28.77 17.55
CA ARG A 131 -2.41 -28.15 16.60
C ARG A 131 -1.28 -29.12 16.22
N PRO A 132 -0.88 -29.20 14.94
CA PRO A 132 -1.30 -28.33 13.85
C PRO A 132 -2.68 -28.67 13.27
N TYR A 133 -3.50 -27.65 13.06
CA TYR A 133 -4.87 -27.80 12.59
C TYR A 133 -5.03 -27.42 11.12
N THR A 134 -5.84 -28.18 10.39
CA THR A 134 -6.18 -27.91 8.98
C THR A 134 -7.65 -27.54 8.90
N PRO A 135 -8.00 -26.24 8.78
CA PRO A 135 -9.39 -25.81 8.62
C PRO A 135 -10.01 -26.42 7.38
N ASN A 136 -11.26 -26.87 7.50
CA ASN A 136 -12.01 -27.32 6.34
C ASN A 136 -12.45 -26.11 5.48
N GLU A 137 -12.90 -26.39 4.26
CA GLU A 137 -13.25 -25.36 3.29
C GLU A 137 -14.36 -24.41 3.78
N ASN A 138 -15.40 -24.96 4.42
CA ASN A 138 -16.55 -24.18 4.88
C ASN A 138 -16.17 -23.23 6.02
N GLU A 139 -15.41 -23.73 7.00
CA GLU A 139 -14.89 -22.92 8.09
C GLU A 139 -14.00 -21.78 7.57
N LEU A 140 -13.10 -22.08 6.64
CA LEU A 140 -12.23 -21.06 6.03
C LEU A 140 -13.03 -19.98 5.29
N ILE A 141 -14.07 -20.36 4.53
CA ILE A 141 -14.93 -19.40 3.81
C ILE A 141 -15.64 -18.48 4.81
N ILE A 142 -16.19 -19.04 5.90
CA ILE A 142 -16.86 -18.25 6.93
C ILE A 142 -15.88 -17.25 7.56
N LEU A 143 -14.70 -17.71 7.98
CA LEU A 143 -13.68 -16.86 8.60
C LEU A 143 -13.17 -15.76 7.65
N LEU A 144 -13.00 -16.08 6.36
CA LEU A 144 -12.60 -15.08 5.36
C LEU A 144 -13.69 -14.03 5.14
N ARG A 145 -14.96 -14.44 5.09
CA ARG A 145 -16.09 -13.52 4.96
C ARG A 145 -16.18 -12.59 6.17
N GLN A 146 -16.07 -13.15 7.38
CA GLN A 146 -16.05 -12.36 8.61
C GLN A 146 -14.85 -11.41 8.65
N PHE A 147 -13.66 -11.86 8.22
CA PHE A 147 -12.50 -10.97 8.08
C PHE A 147 -12.83 -9.77 7.19
N VAL A 148 -13.41 -10.00 6.01
CA VAL A 148 -13.79 -8.93 5.07
C VAL A 148 -14.80 -7.97 5.72
N GLU A 149 -15.84 -8.50 6.35
CA GLU A 149 -16.92 -7.69 6.95
C GLU A 149 -16.44 -6.84 8.14
N TYR A 150 -15.61 -7.40 9.04
CA TYR A 150 -15.27 -6.74 10.29
C TYR A 150 -13.94 -5.96 10.25
N GLU A 151 -12.87 -6.55 9.71
CA GLU A 151 -11.55 -5.90 9.70
C GLU A 151 -11.20 -5.34 8.31
N GLY A 152 -11.45 -6.11 7.25
CA GLY A 152 -11.11 -5.75 5.87
C GLY A 152 -11.79 -4.47 5.41
N ALA A 153 -13.10 -4.35 5.61
CA ALA A 153 -13.87 -3.16 5.24
C ALA A 153 -13.38 -1.90 5.98
N THR A 154 -13.01 -2.04 7.25
CA THR A 154 -12.45 -0.93 8.05
C THR A 154 -11.09 -0.50 7.49
N LEU A 155 -10.20 -1.44 7.19
CA LEU A 155 -8.90 -1.15 6.58
C LEU A 155 -9.03 -0.50 5.20
N ALA A 156 -9.93 -1.02 4.36
CA ALA A 156 -10.22 -0.48 3.04
C ALA A 156 -10.74 0.96 3.13
N ARG A 157 -11.62 1.26 4.09
CA ARG A 157 -12.14 2.61 4.33
C ARG A 157 -11.03 3.59 4.66
N PHE A 158 -10.09 3.24 5.55
CA PHE A 158 -8.95 4.10 5.86
C PHE A 158 -8.04 4.31 4.65
N ALA A 159 -7.75 3.25 3.90
CA ALA A 159 -6.91 3.34 2.71
C ALA A 159 -7.53 4.24 1.63
N LEU A 160 -8.82 4.05 1.32
CA LEU A 160 -9.56 4.86 0.35
C LEU A 160 -9.73 6.30 0.83
N GLY A 161 -10.04 6.51 2.11
CA GLY A 161 -10.13 7.87 2.67
C GLY A 161 -8.81 8.63 2.57
N HIS A 162 -7.68 7.97 2.83
CA HIS A 162 -6.37 8.59 2.60
C HIS A 162 -6.11 8.86 1.11
N LEU A 163 -6.43 7.90 0.23
CA LEU A 163 -6.27 8.06 -1.22
C LEU A 163 -7.03 9.28 -1.72
N PHE A 164 -8.32 9.41 -1.38
CA PHE A 164 -9.16 10.52 -1.83
C PHE A 164 -8.82 11.84 -1.15
N SER A 165 -8.29 11.83 0.07
CA SER A 165 -7.73 13.05 0.67
C SER A 165 -6.52 13.58 -0.12
N VAL A 166 -5.70 12.69 -0.68
CA VAL A 166 -4.50 13.08 -1.44
C VAL A 166 -4.81 13.34 -2.92
N TYR A 167 -5.73 12.56 -3.50
CA TYR A 167 -6.16 12.61 -4.90
C TYR A 167 -7.70 12.65 -4.96
N PRO A 168 -8.34 13.79 -4.62
CA PRO A 168 -9.81 13.92 -4.62
C PRO A 168 -10.46 13.60 -5.96
N GLU A 169 -9.74 13.81 -7.06
CA GLU A 169 -10.17 13.51 -8.42
C GLU A 169 -10.44 12.01 -8.66
N LEU A 170 -9.85 11.12 -7.85
CA LEU A 170 -10.03 9.67 -7.98
C LEU A 170 -11.31 9.17 -7.32
N GLU A 171 -11.90 9.90 -6.37
CA GLU A 171 -13.11 9.49 -5.66
C GLU A 171 -14.31 9.25 -6.59
N PRO A 172 -14.73 10.20 -7.45
CA PRO A 172 -15.86 9.98 -8.36
C PRO A 172 -15.59 8.86 -9.37
N VAL A 173 -14.32 8.66 -9.75
CA VAL A 173 -13.91 7.58 -10.66
C VAL A 173 -14.03 6.22 -9.98
N ALA A 174 -13.54 6.10 -8.75
CA ALA A 174 -13.63 4.87 -7.98
C ALA A 174 -15.08 4.44 -7.71
N LEU A 175 -15.97 5.40 -7.45
CA LEU A 175 -17.41 5.14 -7.28
C LEU A 175 -18.03 4.57 -8.55
N LYS A 176 -17.80 5.18 -9.72
CA LYS A 176 -18.27 4.66 -11.00
C LYS A 176 -17.75 3.25 -11.29
N CYS A 177 -16.48 2.99 -10.99
CA CYS A 177 -15.91 1.64 -11.10
C CYS A 177 -16.68 0.63 -10.22
N SER A 178 -17.09 1.03 -9.02
CA SER A 178 -17.87 0.17 -8.11
C SER A 178 -19.29 -0.11 -8.59
N GLU A 179 -19.86 0.77 -9.42
CA GLU A 179 -21.18 0.63 -10.05
C GLU A 179 -21.13 -0.21 -11.34
N GLY A 180 -19.95 -0.69 -11.75
CA GLY A 180 -19.75 -1.46 -12.97
C GLY A 180 -19.46 -0.60 -14.21
N GLU A 181 -19.27 0.71 -14.06
CA GLU A 181 -18.99 1.64 -15.16
C GLU A 181 -17.49 1.84 -15.46
N GLY A 182 -16.62 0.91 -15.00
CA GLY A 182 -15.16 1.07 -15.08
C GLY A 182 -14.59 1.29 -16.48
N ASP A 183 -15.23 0.71 -17.51
CA ASP A 183 -14.81 0.90 -18.91
C ASP A 183 -14.96 2.35 -19.40
N THR A 184 -15.85 3.12 -18.80
CA THR A 184 -16.05 4.54 -19.13
C THR A 184 -14.97 5.45 -18.49
N CYS A 185 -14.34 4.98 -17.41
CA CYS A 185 -13.36 5.73 -16.62
C CYS A 185 -11.96 5.74 -17.24
N ALA A 186 -11.55 4.67 -17.93
CA ALA A 186 -10.21 4.53 -18.51
C ALA A 186 -9.83 5.61 -19.53
N ARG A 187 -10.83 6.31 -20.10
CA ARG A 187 -10.66 7.36 -21.11
C ARG A 187 -10.27 8.72 -20.55
N ILE A 188 -10.39 8.95 -19.24
CA ILE A 188 -10.27 10.29 -18.63
C ILE A 188 -8.82 10.64 -18.26
N HIS A 189 -7.92 9.67 -18.01
CA HIS A 189 -6.59 9.97 -17.43
C HIS A 189 -5.38 9.89 -18.37
N PHE A 190 -5.53 9.40 -19.61
CA PHE A 190 -4.41 9.34 -20.56
C PHE A 190 -4.22 10.60 -21.42
N ASN A 191 -5.18 11.53 -21.41
CA ASN A 191 -5.11 12.75 -22.23
C ASN A 191 -4.48 13.96 -21.52
N ASP A 192 -4.39 13.97 -20.18
CA ASP A 192 -3.84 15.10 -19.41
C ASP A 192 -2.35 14.94 -19.01
N ARG A 193 -1.67 13.89 -19.50
CA ARG A 193 -0.22 13.67 -19.28
C ARG A 193 0.62 13.79 -20.56
N ARG A 194 0.24 14.68 -21.48
CA ARG A 194 1.08 15.07 -22.62
C ARG A 194 1.43 16.54 -22.57
#